data_AF-A0A382KZF2-F1
#
_entry.id   AF-A0A382KZF2-F1
#
_cell.length_a   1.000
_cell.length_b   1.000
_cell.length_c   1.000
_cell.angle_alpha   90.00
_cell.angle_beta   90.00
_cell.angle_gamma   90.00
#
_symmetry.space_group_name_H-M   'P 1'
#
loop_
_entity.id
_entity.type
_entity.pdbx_description
1 polymer ?
#
loop_
_entity_poly.entity_id
_entity_poly.type
_entity_poly.pdbx_seq_one_letter_code
_entity_poly.pdbx_strand_id
1 'polypeptide(L)'
;MEYISTRNSQKNFSFKDVFLKGLASDGGLFVPKKIPSYNYQELEKLKNLSYEELAVKIILKFCDDEFNEKEVKDLVKNSYKNFRVDDVVTIKKLGKVNILELFHGPTLAFKDIAMQVIGNMYEKILKKNNLQVNIVVATSGDTGAAAISAIRDRKNMKIFVLHPENKISEVQRKFMTTVNSSNVFNIALASNFDECQKFVKLMFADKNFSSSINMTGVNSINWSRIVVQIVYYFFSYFKIVTGNEKINYSVPTGNFGDIYAG
;
A
#
# COMPACT_ATOMS: atom_id res chain seq x y z
N MET A 1 -16.06 -2.62 -9.29
CA MET A 1 -16.21 -3.29 -7.97
C MET A 1 -17.07 -2.44 -7.02
N GLU A 2 -17.71 -3.01 -5.98
CA GLU A 2 -18.38 -2.24 -4.91
C GLU A 2 -17.75 -2.50 -3.54
N TYR A 3 -17.67 -1.47 -2.70
CA TYR A 3 -17.10 -1.52 -1.36
C TYR A 3 -18.12 -1.14 -0.29
N ILE A 4 -17.95 -1.68 0.92
CA ILE A 4 -18.80 -1.39 2.09
C ILE A 4 -17.92 -1.10 3.32
N SER A 5 -18.50 -0.46 4.35
CA SER A 5 -17.85 -0.33 5.66
C SER A 5 -18.08 -1.59 6.50
N THR A 6 -17.07 -2.03 7.24
CA THR A 6 -17.19 -3.14 8.21
C THR A 6 -18.14 -2.82 9.37
N ARG A 7 -18.52 -1.55 9.56
CA ARG A 7 -19.50 -1.11 10.58
C ARG A 7 -20.86 -0.73 9.99
N ASN A 8 -20.95 -0.60 8.67
CA ASN A 8 -22.20 -0.29 7.98
C ASN A 8 -22.15 -0.77 6.52
N SER A 9 -22.92 -1.83 6.23
CA SER A 9 -23.02 -2.43 4.91
C SER A 9 -24.15 -1.88 4.03
N GLN A 10 -24.85 -0.83 4.47
CA GLN A 10 -26.00 -0.26 3.73
C GLN A 10 -25.57 0.69 2.61
N LYS A 11 -24.38 1.29 2.71
CA LYS A 11 -23.84 2.20 1.70
C LYS A 11 -22.77 1.50 0.88
N ASN A 12 -22.87 1.61 -0.44
CA ASN A 12 -21.83 1.17 -1.36
C ASN A 12 -20.89 2.33 -1.69
N PHE A 13 -19.63 2.02 -1.94
CA PHE A 13 -18.57 2.96 -2.30
C PHE A 13 -17.86 2.47 -3.57
N SER A 14 -17.47 3.41 -4.45
CA SER A 14 -16.59 3.14 -5.60
C SER A 14 -15.15 2.92 -5.18
N PHE A 15 -14.29 2.34 -6.02
CA PHE A 15 -12.85 2.20 -5.72
C PHE A 15 -12.20 3.56 -5.37
N LYS A 16 -12.55 4.62 -6.11
CA LYS A 16 -12.02 5.97 -5.86
C LYS A 16 -12.40 6.50 -4.47
N ASP A 17 -13.65 6.28 -4.04
CA ASP A 17 -14.10 6.67 -2.70
C ASP A 17 -13.26 6.03 -1.61
N VAL A 18 -13.09 4.71 -1.70
CA VAL A 18 -12.30 3.94 -0.71
C VAL A 18 -10.86 4.39 -0.68
N PHE A 19 -10.28 4.56 -1.86
CA PHE A 19 -8.88 4.87 -2.04
C PHE A 19 -8.51 6.24 -1.45
N LEU A 20 -9.32 7.26 -1.71
CA LEU A 20 -9.06 8.63 -1.25
C LEU A 20 -9.44 8.85 0.21
N LYS A 21 -10.51 8.22 0.71
CA LYS A 21 -10.98 8.38 2.11
C LYS A 21 -10.13 7.61 3.10
N GLY A 22 -9.68 6.40 2.74
CA GLY A 22 -8.90 5.51 3.60
C GLY A 22 -9.66 4.89 4.78
N LEU A 23 -10.52 5.65 5.47
CA LEU A 23 -11.38 5.22 6.57
C LEU A 23 -12.84 5.65 6.31
N ALA A 24 -13.79 4.79 6.67
CA ALA A 24 -15.21 5.13 6.55
C ALA A 24 -15.64 6.16 7.61
N SER A 25 -16.70 6.92 7.30
CA SER A 25 -17.18 8.00 8.18
C SER A 25 -17.74 7.51 9.53
N ASP A 26 -18.12 6.23 9.61
CA ASP A 26 -18.56 5.53 10.82
C ASP A 26 -17.39 4.94 11.64
N GLY A 27 -16.15 5.21 11.22
CA GLY A 27 -14.93 4.67 11.80
C GLY A 27 -14.67 3.20 11.44
N GLY A 28 -15.45 2.60 10.53
CA GLY A 28 -15.22 1.28 9.99
C GLY A 28 -14.12 1.26 8.92
N LEU A 29 -13.66 0.06 8.60
CA LEU A 29 -12.73 -0.18 7.50
C LEU A 29 -13.52 -0.49 6.24
N PHE A 30 -12.96 -0.17 5.08
CA PHE A 30 -13.60 -0.55 3.84
C PHE A 30 -13.15 -1.94 3.39
N VAL A 31 -14.10 -2.73 2.89
CA VAL A 31 -13.88 -4.07 2.35
C VAL A 31 -14.74 -4.26 1.09
N PRO A 32 -14.34 -5.13 0.14
CA PRO A 32 -15.14 -5.39 -1.05
C PRO A 32 -16.43 -6.08 -0.61
N LYS A 33 -17.55 -5.66 -1.18
CA LYS A 33 -18.85 -6.26 -0.90
C LYS A 33 -18.89 -7.74 -1.27
N LYS A 34 -18.10 -8.13 -2.27
CA LYS A 34 -17.86 -9.51 -2.66
C LYS A 34 -16.37 -9.70 -3.00
N ILE A 35 -15.75 -10.69 -2.40
CA ILE A 35 -14.36 -11.06 -2.73
C ILE A 35 -14.35 -11.74 -4.11
N PRO A 36 -13.51 -11.28 -5.06
CA PRO A 36 -13.33 -11.97 -6.33
C PRO A 36 -12.84 -13.39 -6.14
N SER A 37 -13.50 -14.36 -6.77
CA SER A 37 -13.06 -15.74 -6.82
C SER A 37 -12.37 -16.04 -8.16
N TYR A 38 -11.51 -17.06 -8.16
CA TYR A 38 -10.94 -17.64 -9.37
C TYR A 38 -11.35 -19.11 -9.46
N ASN A 39 -11.81 -19.53 -10.62
CA ASN A 39 -11.97 -20.95 -10.93
C ASN A 39 -10.63 -21.58 -11.37
N TYR A 40 -10.60 -22.90 -11.50
CA TYR A 40 -9.38 -23.63 -11.86
C TYR A 40 -8.76 -23.16 -13.19
N GLN A 41 -9.59 -22.94 -14.23
CA GLN A 41 -9.11 -22.50 -15.54
C GLN A 41 -8.54 -21.08 -15.49
N GLU A 42 -9.09 -20.21 -14.65
CA GLU A 42 -8.52 -18.88 -14.42
C GLU A 42 -7.18 -18.98 -13.68
N LEU A 43 -7.07 -19.82 -12.65
CA LEU A 43 -5.82 -20.01 -11.89
C LEU A 43 -4.69 -20.55 -12.79
N GLU A 44 -4.98 -21.50 -13.67
CA GLU A 44 -3.98 -22.02 -14.63
C GLU A 44 -3.43 -20.93 -15.56
N LYS A 45 -4.25 -19.95 -15.94
CA LYS A 45 -3.80 -18.80 -16.74
C LYS A 45 -2.89 -17.84 -15.96
N LEU A 46 -2.99 -17.83 -14.63
CA LEU A 46 -2.17 -16.97 -13.77
C LEU A 46 -0.82 -17.59 -13.41
N LYS A 47 -0.75 -18.93 -13.38
CA LYS A 47 0.40 -19.71 -12.87
C LYS A 47 1.75 -19.33 -13.48
N ASN A 48 1.78 -19.04 -14.77
CA ASN A 48 3.01 -18.80 -15.53
C ASN A 48 3.30 -17.32 -15.79
N LEU A 49 2.52 -16.41 -15.22
CA LEU A 49 2.72 -14.97 -15.40
C LEU A 49 3.96 -14.48 -14.62
N SER A 50 4.61 -13.44 -15.15
CA SER A 50 5.55 -12.63 -14.38
C SER A 50 4.85 -11.93 -13.20
N TYR A 51 5.61 -11.45 -12.22
CA TYR A 51 5.02 -10.75 -11.08
C TYR A 51 4.19 -9.53 -11.53
N GLU A 52 4.69 -8.75 -12.49
CA GLU A 52 3.98 -7.57 -13.01
C GLU A 52 2.66 -7.95 -13.70
N GLU A 53 2.66 -8.97 -14.55
CA GLU A 53 1.46 -9.44 -15.24
C GLU A 53 0.42 -9.98 -14.25
N LEU A 54 0.87 -10.74 -13.25
CA LEU A 54 0.01 -11.22 -12.18
C LEU A 54 -0.58 -10.07 -11.36
N ALA A 55 0.24 -9.06 -11.03
CA ALA A 55 -0.21 -7.86 -10.32
C ALA A 55 -1.32 -7.15 -11.10
N VAL A 56 -1.17 -7.00 -12.42
CA VAL A 56 -2.22 -6.40 -13.27
C VAL A 56 -3.52 -7.18 -13.17
N LYS A 57 -3.47 -8.51 -13.32
CA LYS A 57 -4.68 -9.36 -13.29
C LYS A 57 -5.39 -9.36 -11.94
N ILE A 58 -4.64 -9.35 -10.84
CA ILE A 58 -5.21 -9.34 -9.48
C ILE A 58 -5.76 -7.96 -9.14
N ILE A 59 -4.94 -6.90 -9.28
CA ILE A 59 -5.31 -5.54 -8.90
C ILE A 59 -6.53 -5.06 -9.68
N LEU A 60 -6.60 -5.33 -10.99
CA LEU A 60 -7.71 -4.91 -11.85
C LEU A 60 -9.08 -5.43 -11.34
N LYS A 61 -9.16 -6.64 -10.77
CA LYS A 61 -10.43 -7.17 -10.23
C LYS A 61 -11.01 -6.33 -9.09
N PHE A 62 -10.20 -5.47 -8.46
CA PHE A 62 -10.60 -4.62 -7.34
C PHE A 62 -10.82 -3.16 -7.74
N CYS A 63 -10.35 -2.71 -8.90
CA CYS A 63 -10.39 -1.30 -9.30
C CYS A 63 -10.84 -1.06 -10.74
N ASP A 64 -11.54 -2.02 -11.34
CA ASP A 64 -12.03 -1.96 -12.73
C ASP A 64 -13.03 -0.83 -13.01
N ASP A 65 -13.67 -0.31 -11.97
CA ASP A 65 -14.54 0.87 -12.06
C ASP A 65 -13.78 2.21 -12.14
N GLU A 66 -12.49 2.24 -11.76
CA GLU A 66 -11.66 3.46 -11.82
C GLU A 66 -10.57 3.42 -12.89
N PHE A 67 -9.97 2.24 -13.12
CA PHE A 67 -8.85 2.05 -14.05
C PHE A 67 -9.14 0.93 -15.05
N ASN A 68 -8.78 1.15 -16.31
CA ASN A 68 -8.75 0.07 -17.29
C ASN A 68 -7.43 -0.73 -17.23
N GLU A 69 -7.38 -1.89 -17.90
CA GLU A 69 -6.22 -2.79 -17.87
C GLU A 69 -4.91 -2.13 -18.32
N LYS A 70 -4.94 -1.31 -19.38
CA LYS A 70 -3.77 -0.59 -19.87
C LYS A 70 -3.24 0.36 -18.79
N GLU A 71 -4.13 1.05 -18.10
CA GLU A 71 -3.76 1.95 -17.02
C GLU A 71 -3.16 1.21 -15.84
N VAL A 72 -3.74 0.08 -15.40
CA VAL A 72 -3.17 -0.74 -14.33
C VAL A 72 -1.80 -1.27 -14.73
N LYS A 73 -1.61 -1.70 -15.99
CA LYS A 73 -0.31 -2.13 -16.52
C LYS A 73 0.74 -1.03 -16.44
N ASP A 74 0.40 0.19 -16.85
CA ASP A 74 1.31 1.33 -16.76
C ASP A 74 1.63 1.69 -15.30
N LEU A 75 0.64 1.63 -14.40
CA LEU A 75 0.83 1.86 -12.96
C LEU A 75 1.79 0.84 -12.35
N VAL A 76 1.55 -0.45 -12.57
CA VAL A 76 2.37 -1.56 -12.05
C VAL A 76 3.79 -1.45 -12.56
N LYS A 77 3.97 -1.35 -13.89
CA LYS A 77 5.30 -1.24 -14.51
C LYS A 77 6.10 -0.05 -13.97
N ASN A 78 5.45 1.10 -13.76
CA ASN A 78 6.13 2.27 -13.21
C ASN A 78 6.46 2.15 -11.72
N SER A 79 5.70 1.34 -10.98
CA SER A 79 5.88 1.15 -9.53
C SER A 79 7.08 0.29 -9.20
N TYR A 80 7.38 -0.69 -10.05
CA TYR A 80 8.39 -1.70 -9.76
C TYR A 80 9.76 -1.46 -10.41
N LYS A 81 9.94 -0.36 -11.16
CA LYS A 81 11.22 0.00 -11.82
C LYS A 81 12.43 0.06 -10.90
N ASN A 82 12.23 0.43 -9.64
CA ASN A 82 13.31 0.62 -8.66
C ASN A 82 13.49 -0.59 -7.73
N PHE A 83 12.85 -1.72 -8.03
CA PHE A 83 13.11 -2.97 -7.34
C PHE A 83 14.37 -3.61 -7.90
N ARG A 84 15.17 -4.20 -7.02
CA ARG A 84 16.50 -4.75 -7.37
C ARG A 84 16.45 -6.18 -7.93
N VAL A 85 15.26 -6.71 -8.18
CA VAL A 85 15.01 -8.06 -8.68
C VAL A 85 13.85 -8.02 -9.67
N ASP A 86 13.91 -8.84 -10.72
CA ASP A 86 12.99 -8.78 -11.86
C ASP A 86 11.52 -9.02 -11.48
N ASP A 87 11.26 -10.00 -10.62
CA ASP A 87 9.91 -10.37 -10.18
C ASP A 87 9.48 -9.68 -8.88
N VAL A 88 10.08 -8.53 -8.52
CA VAL A 88 9.77 -7.70 -7.33
C VAL A 88 10.10 -8.37 -5.98
N VAL A 89 9.89 -9.68 -5.88
CA VAL A 89 10.11 -10.54 -4.72
C VAL A 89 10.98 -11.73 -5.12
N THR A 90 11.69 -12.32 -4.18
CA THR A 90 12.41 -13.59 -4.42
C THR A 90 12.04 -14.63 -3.37
N ILE A 91 12.24 -15.91 -3.70
CA ILE A 91 12.02 -17.02 -2.78
C ILE A 91 13.36 -17.69 -2.55
N LYS A 92 13.81 -17.72 -1.29
CA LYS A 92 15.03 -18.42 -0.87
C LYS A 92 14.69 -19.63 -0.03
N LYS A 93 15.19 -20.79 -0.41
CA LYS A 93 15.04 -22.00 0.39
C LYS A 93 16.05 -21.99 1.54
N LEU A 94 15.56 -22.17 2.76
CA LEU A 94 16.37 -22.32 3.97
C LEU A 94 15.99 -23.65 4.64
N GLY A 95 16.72 -24.72 4.32
CA GLY A 95 16.40 -26.07 4.79
C GLY A 95 15.02 -26.51 4.32
N LYS A 96 14.08 -26.68 5.27
CA LYS A 96 12.69 -27.10 5.02
C LYS A 96 11.71 -25.94 4.85
N VAL A 97 12.14 -24.69 5.08
CA VAL A 97 11.29 -23.51 4.94
C VAL A 97 11.70 -22.70 3.71
N ASN A 98 10.75 -21.96 3.14
CA ASN A 98 11.00 -20.98 2.11
C ASN A 98 10.85 -19.58 2.73
N ILE A 99 11.79 -18.69 2.43
CA ILE A 99 11.78 -17.29 2.82
C ILE A 99 11.35 -16.48 1.60
N LEU A 100 10.22 -15.78 1.70
CA LEU A 100 9.76 -14.83 0.71
C LEU A 100 10.38 -13.46 1.00
N GLU A 101 11.35 -13.06 0.20
CA GLU A 101 12.05 -11.79 0.32
C GLU A 101 11.22 -10.66 -0.28
N LEU A 102 10.66 -9.81 0.58
CA LEU A 102 9.82 -8.66 0.21
C LEU A 102 10.55 -7.31 0.28
N PHE A 103 11.86 -7.32 0.50
CA PHE A 103 12.66 -6.12 0.82
C PHE A 103 13.49 -5.60 -0.36
N HIS A 104 13.15 -5.96 -1.60
CA HIS A 104 13.90 -5.56 -2.79
C HIS A 104 13.56 -4.16 -3.33
N GLY A 105 12.59 -3.49 -2.70
CA GLY A 105 12.18 -2.12 -3.03
C GLY A 105 13.15 -1.04 -2.52
N PRO A 106 12.87 0.24 -2.85
CA PRO A 106 13.77 1.37 -2.61
C PRO A 106 14.09 1.65 -1.15
N THR A 107 13.27 1.19 -0.20
CA THR A 107 13.45 1.45 1.24
C THR A 107 13.76 0.17 2.04
N LEU A 108 14.01 -0.93 1.34
CA LEU A 108 14.40 -2.22 1.92
C LEU A 108 13.30 -2.84 2.81
N ALA A 109 12.03 -2.51 2.56
CA ALA A 109 10.91 -3.00 3.35
C ALA A 109 9.73 -3.44 2.47
N PHE A 110 8.97 -4.44 2.91
CA PHE A 110 7.79 -4.98 2.20
C PHE A 110 6.73 -3.93 1.86
N LYS A 111 6.69 -2.84 2.63
CA LYS A 111 5.75 -1.73 2.41
C LYS A 111 5.94 -1.09 1.04
N ASP A 112 7.15 -1.15 0.47
CA ASP A 112 7.44 -0.63 -0.87
C ASP A 112 6.53 -1.23 -1.94
N ILE A 113 6.24 -2.54 -1.85
CA ILE A 113 5.46 -3.27 -2.87
C ILE A 113 4.09 -2.60 -3.06
N ALA A 114 3.39 -2.33 -1.96
CA ALA A 114 2.11 -1.64 -2.01
C ALA A 114 2.27 -0.14 -2.27
N MET A 115 3.20 0.52 -1.58
CA MET A 115 3.27 1.97 -1.55
C MET A 115 3.65 2.58 -2.89
N GLN A 116 4.53 1.93 -3.66
CA GLN A 116 4.91 2.41 -4.99
C GLN A 116 3.72 2.40 -5.96
N VAL A 117 2.87 1.36 -5.91
CA VAL A 117 1.63 1.28 -6.70
C VAL A 117 0.63 2.35 -6.28
N ILE A 118 0.46 2.55 -4.98
CA ILE A 118 -0.45 3.55 -4.43
C ILE A 118 -0.02 4.96 -4.80
N GLY A 119 1.27 5.28 -4.76
CA GLY A 119 1.78 6.58 -5.20
C GLY A 119 1.41 6.89 -6.64
N ASN A 120 1.58 5.90 -7.54
CA ASN A 120 1.18 6.02 -8.95
C ASN A 120 -0.34 6.13 -9.13
N MET A 121 -1.14 5.37 -8.37
CA MET A 121 -2.60 5.46 -8.39
C MET A 121 -3.10 6.84 -7.95
N TYR A 122 -2.53 7.38 -6.87
CA TYR A 122 -2.85 8.72 -6.39
C TYR A 122 -2.58 9.77 -7.45
N GLU A 123 -1.36 9.84 -7.98
CA GLU A 123 -1.01 10.85 -8.99
C GLU A 123 -1.96 10.81 -10.19
N LYS A 124 -2.32 9.59 -10.65
CA LYS A 124 -3.24 9.40 -11.76
C LYS A 124 -4.66 9.88 -11.44
N ILE A 125 -5.22 9.49 -10.28
CA ILE A 125 -6.56 9.92 -9.84
C ILE A 125 -6.58 11.44 -9.63
N LEU A 126 -5.60 11.99 -8.93
CA LEU A 126 -5.54 13.43 -8.64
C LEU A 126 -5.40 14.26 -9.91
N LYS A 127 -4.57 13.83 -10.86
CA LYS A 127 -4.43 14.50 -12.16
C LYS A 127 -5.73 14.45 -12.96
N LYS A 128 -6.39 13.28 -13.03
CA LYS A 128 -7.66 13.08 -13.75
C LYS A 128 -8.80 13.96 -13.20
N ASN A 129 -8.80 14.22 -11.91
CA ASN A 129 -9.87 14.97 -11.23
C ASN A 129 -9.47 16.41 -10.87
N ASN A 130 -8.28 16.88 -11.26
CA ASN A 130 -7.71 18.18 -10.87
C ASN A 130 -7.75 18.44 -9.35
N LEU A 131 -7.42 17.42 -8.56
CA LEU A 131 -7.42 17.46 -7.09
C LEU A 131 -5.99 17.59 -6.56
N GLN A 132 -5.87 18.05 -5.32
CA GLN A 132 -4.62 18.07 -4.55
C GLN A 132 -4.84 17.51 -3.15
N VAL A 133 -3.85 16.82 -2.61
CA VAL A 133 -3.92 16.22 -1.26
C VAL A 133 -2.67 16.49 -0.44
N ASN A 134 -2.87 16.63 0.87
CA ASN A 134 -1.79 16.68 1.85
C ASN A 134 -1.82 15.37 2.65
N ILE A 135 -0.83 14.50 2.41
CA ILE A 135 -0.67 13.24 3.13
C ILE A 135 -0.01 13.53 4.46
N VAL A 136 -0.63 13.08 5.55
CA VAL A 136 -0.04 13.16 6.88
C VAL A 136 0.09 11.76 7.46
N VAL A 137 1.31 11.40 7.88
CA VAL A 137 1.61 10.06 8.41
C VAL A 137 2.46 10.16 9.67
N ALA A 138 2.18 9.29 10.65
CA ALA A 138 3.06 9.06 11.79
C ALA A 138 3.85 7.78 11.53
N THR A 139 5.13 7.76 11.90
CA THR A 139 5.97 6.57 11.70
C THR A 139 6.98 6.33 12.83
N SER A 140 7.31 5.06 13.00
CA SER A 140 8.47 4.58 13.76
C SER A 140 9.67 4.24 12.84
N GLY A 141 9.60 4.52 11.53
CA GLY A 141 10.68 4.28 10.58
C GLY A 141 10.17 3.90 9.18
N ASP A 142 10.05 2.60 8.91
CA ASP A 142 9.85 2.07 7.54
C ASP A 142 8.62 2.61 6.82
N THR A 143 7.50 2.82 7.52
CA THR A 143 6.26 3.30 6.88
C THR A 143 6.47 4.71 6.31
N GLY A 144 7.18 5.58 7.03
CA GLY A 144 7.47 6.93 6.55
C GLY A 144 8.45 6.91 5.38
N ALA A 145 9.48 6.07 5.45
CA ALA A 145 10.41 5.88 4.34
C ALA A 145 9.70 5.44 3.06
N ALA A 146 8.90 4.36 3.13
CA ALA A 146 8.14 3.85 1.98
C ALA A 146 7.14 4.88 1.45
N ALA A 147 6.50 5.65 2.34
CA ALA A 147 5.57 6.72 1.94
C ALA A 147 6.27 7.88 1.25
N ILE A 148 7.41 8.35 1.79
CA ILE A 148 8.21 9.40 1.16
C ILE A 148 8.70 8.92 -0.20
N SER A 149 9.26 7.71 -0.29
CA SER A 149 9.72 7.13 -1.55
C SER A 149 8.60 7.03 -2.58
N ALA A 150 7.38 6.71 -2.16
CA ALA A 150 6.24 6.61 -3.03
C ALA A 150 5.68 7.97 -3.49
N ILE A 151 5.86 9.06 -2.73
CA ILE A 151 5.19 10.35 -2.98
C ILE A 151 6.14 11.47 -3.45
N ARG A 152 7.44 11.35 -3.16
CA ARG A 152 8.44 12.33 -3.57
C ARG A 152 8.32 12.66 -5.06
N ASP A 153 8.48 13.94 -5.38
CA ASP A 153 8.50 14.45 -6.76
C ASP A 153 7.17 14.30 -7.54
N ARG A 154 6.09 13.80 -6.91
CA ARG A 154 4.75 13.70 -7.53
C ARG A 154 3.98 15.01 -7.44
N LYS A 155 3.32 15.36 -8.53
CA LYS A 155 2.48 16.56 -8.61
C LYS A 155 1.20 16.39 -7.79
N ASN A 156 0.64 17.50 -7.34
CA ASN A 156 -0.63 17.56 -6.60
C ASN A 156 -0.63 16.83 -5.25
N MET A 157 0.54 16.46 -4.74
CA MET A 157 0.70 15.72 -3.51
C MET A 157 1.80 16.37 -2.67
N LYS A 158 1.53 16.55 -1.38
CA LYS A 158 2.55 16.83 -0.37
C LYS A 158 2.50 15.75 0.70
N ILE A 159 3.63 15.44 1.32
CA ILE A 159 3.71 14.48 2.42
C ILE A 159 4.36 15.10 3.65
N PHE A 160 3.70 14.96 4.80
CA PHE A 160 4.15 15.38 6.11
C PHE A 160 4.32 14.14 6.98
N VAL A 161 5.57 13.84 7.35
CA VAL A 161 5.92 12.65 8.13
C VAL A 161 6.32 13.05 9.53
N LEU A 162 5.46 12.72 10.49
CA LEU A 162 5.71 12.89 11.92
C LEU A 162 6.46 11.65 12.43
N HIS A 163 7.63 11.86 13.01
CA HIS A 163 8.41 10.78 13.63
C HIS A 163 9.02 11.25 14.95
N PRO A 164 9.21 10.36 15.93
CA PRO A 164 9.87 10.75 17.17
C PRO A 164 11.35 11.05 16.90
N GLU A 165 11.82 12.17 17.44
CA GLU A 165 13.22 12.57 17.37
C GLU A 165 14.10 11.55 18.10
N ASN A 166 15.21 11.15 17.47
CA ASN A 166 16.21 10.22 18.02
C ASN A 166 15.68 8.84 18.51
N LYS A 167 14.49 8.41 18.06
CA LYS A 167 13.88 7.11 18.42
C LYS A 167 13.62 6.18 17.23
N ILE A 168 14.21 6.50 16.08
CA ILE A 168 14.19 5.69 14.87
C ILE A 168 15.62 5.33 14.49
N SER A 169 15.84 4.18 13.84
CA SER A 169 17.20 3.79 13.45
C SER A 169 17.82 4.82 12.49
N GLU A 170 19.15 4.93 12.49
CA GLU A 170 19.84 5.90 11.65
C GLU A 170 19.54 5.68 10.15
N VAL A 171 19.48 4.42 9.71
CA VAL A 171 19.16 4.04 8.33
C VAL A 171 17.75 4.50 7.95
N GLN A 172 16.75 4.20 8.78
CA GLN A 172 15.37 4.62 8.55
C GLN A 172 15.22 6.14 8.54
N ARG A 173 15.90 6.84 9.48
CA ARG A 173 15.93 8.31 9.50
C ARG A 173 16.50 8.86 8.20
N LYS A 174 17.64 8.33 7.73
CA LYS A 174 18.26 8.79 6.48
C LYS A 174 17.34 8.60 5.28
N PHE A 175 16.68 7.44 5.15
CA PHE A 175 15.69 7.23 4.08
C PHE A 175 14.59 8.27 4.04
N MET A 176 14.24 8.87 5.19
CA MET A 176 13.25 9.93 5.26
C MET A 176 13.84 11.32 5.07
N THR A 177 14.91 11.66 5.80
CA THR A 177 15.37 13.05 5.95
C THR A 177 16.41 13.50 4.92
N THR A 178 17.01 12.59 4.14
CA THR A 178 17.97 12.96 3.09
C THR A 178 17.33 13.08 1.70
N VAL A 179 16.00 13.03 1.64
CA VAL A 179 15.25 13.17 0.39
C VAL A 179 15.16 14.64 0.02
N ASN A 180 15.86 15.03 -1.06
CA ASN A 180 15.81 16.37 -1.60
C ASN A 180 14.61 16.54 -2.56
N SER A 181 13.42 16.73 -2.00
CA SER A 181 12.20 16.95 -2.78
C SER A 181 11.32 18.01 -2.12
N SER A 182 10.81 18.95 -2.91
CA SER A 182 10.07 20.12 -2.40
C SER A 182 8.67 19.80 -1.86
N ASN A 183 8.16 18.60 -2.14
CA ASN A 183 6.85 18.14 -1.65
C ASN A 183 6.94 17.23 -0.42
N VAL A 184 8.13 17.03 0.14
CA VAL A 184 8.39 16.16 1.30
C VAL A 184 8.74 17.01 2.53
N PHE A 185 8.00 16.79 3.62
CA PHE A 185 8.18 17.49 4.89
C PHE A 185 8.36 16.47 6.00
N ASN A 186 9.57 16.40 6.57
CA ASN A 186 9.87 15.58 7.73
C ASN A 186 9.76 16.41 9.00
N ILE A 187 9.00 15.92 9.98
CA ILE A 187 8.70 16.62 11.22
C ILE A 187 9.14 15.71 12.37
N ALA A 188 10.32 15.99 12.92
CA ALA A 188 10.81 15.34 14.12
C ALA A 188 10.09 15.93 15.34
N LEU A 189 9.46 15.08 16.14
CA LEU A 189 8.79 15.47 17.38
C LEU A 189 9.63 15.04 18.57
N ALA A 190 9.90 15.97 19.50
CA ALA A 190 10.55 15.70 20.78
C ALA A 190 9.62 14.90 21.74
N SER A 191 9.23 13.69 21.32
CA SER A 191 8.24 12.85 22.01
C SER A 191 8.45 11.35 21.68
N ASN A 192 7.42 10.52 21.78
CA ASN A 192 7.42 9.10 21.39
C ASN A 192 6.51 8.85 20.16
N PHE A 193 6.52 7.62 19.64
CA PHE A 193 5.70 7.26 18.48
C PHE A 193 4.20 7.36 18.77
N ASP A 194 3.75 6.99 19.96
CA ASP A 194 2.32 7.04 20.34
C ASP A 194 1.77 8.47 20.29
N GLU A 195 2.55 9.46 20.74
CA GLU A 195 2.19 10.88 20.62
C GLU A 195 2.19 11.35 19.17
N CYS A 196 3.13 10.88 18.32
CA CYS A 196 3.08 11.15 16.88
C CYS A 196 1.75 10.63 16.28
N GLN A 197 1.35 9.40 16.62
CA GLN A 197 0.08 8.83 16.16
C GLN A 197 -1.13 9.58 16.68
N LYS A 198 -1.10 10.00 17.95
CA LYS A 198 -2.15 10.78 18.58
C LYS A 198 -2.35 12.12 17.88
N PHE A 199 -1.29 12.86 17.55
CA PHE A 199 -1.42 14.11 16.77
C PHE A 199 -2.07 13.87 15.41
N VAL A 200 -1.67 12.82 14.69
CA VAL A 200 -2.30 12.47 13.42
C VAL A 200 -3.79 12.16 13.60
N LYS A 201 -4.16 11.39 14.63
CA LYS A 201 -5.57 11.10 14.96
C LYS A 201 -6.36 12.37 15.28
N LEU A 202 -5.80 13.29 16.06
CA LEU A 202 -6.43 14.57 16.38
C LEU A 202 -6.65 15.42 15.12
N MET A 203 -5.65 15.51 14.23
CA MET A 203 -5.78 16.20 12.95
C MET A 203 -6.87 15.60 12.05
N PHE A 204 -7.05 14.28 12.05
CA PHE A 204 -8.16 13.62 11.31
C PHE A 204 -9.54 13.79 11.96
N ALA A 205 -9.57 13.93 13.29
CA ALA A 205 -10.80 14.13 14.06
C ALA A 205 -11.34 15.56 13.89
N ASP A 206 -10.45 16.56 13.79
CA ASP A 206 -10.80 17.92 13.43
C ASP A 206 -11.18 18.03 11.96
N LYS A 207 -12.49 17.95 11.67
CA LYS A 207 -13.03 18.00 10.32
C LYS A 207 -12.83 19.34 9.63
N ASN A 208 -12.71 20.44 10.37
CA ASN A 208 -12.45 21.75 9.80
C ASN A 208 -11.01 21.81 9.30
N PHE A 209 -10.05 21.43 10.16
CA PHE A 209 -8.65 21.35 9.79
C PHE A 209 -8.43 20.35 8.63
N SER A 210 -8.89 19.10 8.78
CA SER A 210 -8.65 18.05 7.79
C SER A 210 -9.19 18.43 6.41
N SER A 211 -10.37 19.04 6.36
CA SER A 211 -10.99 19.46 5.09
C SER A 211 -10.29 20.68 4.50
N SER A 212 -9.86 21.64 5.33
CA SER A 212 -9.19 22.87 4.85
C SER A 212 -7.89 22.62 4.09
N ILE A 213 -7.20 21.52 4.39
CA ILE A 213 -5.95 21.14 3.73
C ILE A 213 -6.11 19.92 2.81
N ASN A 214 -7.32 19.44 2.52
CA ASN A 214 -7.52 18.17 1.80
C ASN A 214 -6.65 17.03 2.37
N MET A 215 -6.68 16.90 3.69
CA MET A 215 -5.86 15.95 4.43
C MET A 215 -6.27 14.52 4.06
N THR A 216 -5.28 13.70 3.71
CA THR A 216 -5.47 12.26 3.57
C THR A 216 -4.36 11.51 4.30
N GLY A 217 -4.56 10.22 4.51
CA GLY A 217 -3.62 9.35 5.19
C GLY A 217 -3.15 8.26 4.26
N VAL A 218 -1.88 7.91 4.35
CA VAL A 218 -1.37 6.65 3.79
C VAL A 218 -0.98 5.75 4.96
N ASN A 219 -2.01 5.16 5.56
CA ASN A 219 -1.93 4.31 6.74
C ASN A 219 -2.16 2.85 6.37
N SER A 220 -1.99 1.93 7.33
CA SER A 220 -2.15 0.48 7.09
C SER A 220 -3.59 0.04 6.78
N ILE A 221 -4.54 0.96 6.84
CA ILE A 221 -5.96 0.68 6.62
C ILE A 221 -6.43 1.04 5.20
N ASN A 222 -5.60 1.70 4.39
CA ASN A 222 -5.95 1.98 3.01
C ASN A 222 -6.13 0.65 2.24
N TRP A 223 -7.33 0.42 1.72
CA TRP A 223 -7.72 -0.85 1.11
C TRP A 223 -6.77 -1.29 -0.02
N SER A 224 -6.28 -0.36 -0.83
CA SER A 224 -5.37 -0.69 -1.93
C SER A 224 -4.03 -1.24 -1.48
N ARG A 225 -3.61 -0.99 -0.23
CA ARG A 225 -2.42 -1.64 0.32
C ARG A 225 -2.62 -3.15 0.38
N ILE A 226 -3.74 -3.58 0.94
CA ILE A 226 -4.10 -4.98 1.08
C ILE A 226 -4.19 -5.63 -0.31
N VAL A 227 -4.88 -4.99 -1.25
CA VAL A 227 -5.04 -5.50 -2.63
C VAL A 227 -3.70 -5.79 -3.30
N VAL A 228 -2.74 -4.87 -3.23
CA VAL A 228 -1.43 -5.06 -3.87
C VAL A 228 -0.63 -6.16 -3.18
N GLN A 229 -0.83 -6.35 -1.88
CA GLN A 229 -0.16 -7.37 -1.10
C GLN A 229 -0.65 -8.80 -1.41
N ILE A 230 -1.89 -8.97 -1.88
CA ILE A 230 -2.42 -10.28 -2.34
C ILE A 230 -1.50 -10.89 -3.42
N VAL A 231 -0.87 -10.06 -4.25
CA VAL A 231 -0.09 -10.49 -5.41
C VAL A 231 1.05 -11.43 -5.03
N TYR A 232 1.83 -11.12 -3.98
CA TYR A 232 2.97 -11.96 -3.63
C TYR A 232 2.56 -13.29 -2.98
N TYR A 233 1.35 -13.40 -2.43
CA TYR A 233 0.80 -14.69 -1.98
C TYR A 233 0.47 -15.59 -3.17
N PHE A 234 -0.22 -15.07 -4.18
CA PHE A 234 -0.47 -15.82 -5.43
C PHE A 234 0.84 -16.17 -6.13
N PHE A 235 1.74 -15.20 -6.27
CA PHE A 235 3.03 -15.41 -6.94
C PHE A 235 3.85 -16.51 -6.27
N SER A 236 4.05 -16.41 -4.95
CA SER A 236 4.85 -17.39 -4.22
C SER A 236 4.19 -18.77 -4.16
N TYR A 237 2.84 -18.83 -4.06
CA TYR A 237 2.10 -20.08 -4.19
C TYR A 237 2.39 -20.75 -5.55
N PHE A 238 2.24 -20.04 -6.66
CA PHE A 238 2.46 -20.62 -8.00
C PHE A 238 3.92 -21.03 -8.26
N LYS A 239 4.89 -20.38 -7.62
CA LYS A 239 6.32 -20.75 -7.74
C LYS A 239 6.72 -21.95 -6.88
N ILE A 240 6.01 -22.21 -5.78
CA ILE A 240 6.37 -23.27 -4.83
C ILE A 240 5.53 -24.54 -5.08
N VAL A 241 4.22 -24.38 -5.27
CA VAL A 241 3.28 -25.49 -5.36
C VAL A 241 3.20 -26.00 -6.78
N THR A 242 3.47 -27.30 -6.95
CA THR A 242 3.49 -27.95 -8.27
C THR A 242 2.30 -28.89 -8.50
N GLY A 243 1.65 -29.34 -7.43
CA GLY A 243 0.44 -30.14 -7.47
C GLY A 243 -0.67 -29.60 -6.57
N ASN A 244 -1.36 -30.50 -5.86
CA ASN A 244 -2.47 -30.16 -4.95
C ASN A 244 -2.00 -29.99 -3.48
N GLU A 245 -0.75 -29.57 -3.29
CA GLU A 245 -0.16 -29.42 -1.96
C GLU A 245 -0.68 -28.16 -1.27
N LYS A 246 -0.86 -28.22 0.05
CA LYS A 246 -1.14 -27.04 0.85
C LYS A 246 0.17 -26.38 1.28
N ILE A 247 0.21 -25.06 1.24
CA ILE A 247 1.29 -24.26 1.83
C ILE A 247 0.78 -23.54 3.07
N ASN A 248 1.68 -23.30 4.03
CA ASN A 248 1.42 -22.45 5.19
C ASN A 248 2.29 -21.21 5.11
N TYR A 249 1.72 -20.04 5.41
CA TYR A 249 2.45 -18.78 5.55
C TYR A 249 2.62 -18.44 7.03
N SER A 250 3.82 -18.00 7.41
CA SER A 250 4.09 -17.40 8.73
C SER A 250 4.51 -15.96 8.50
N VAL A 251 3.73 -15.01 9.03
CA VAL A 251 3.86 -13.58 8.69
C VAL A 251 4.16 -12.80 9.96
N PRO A 252 5.33 -12.13 10.07
CA PRO A 252 5.64 -11.26 11.20
C PRO A 252 4.69 -10.06 11.19
N THR A 253 3.70 -10.08 12.09
CA THR A 253 2.52 -9.22 11.98
C THR A 253 2.51 -8.10 13.01
N GLY A 254 2.28 -6.87 12.52
CA GLY A 254 1.88 -5.71 13.34
C GLY A 254 0.38 -5.43 13.19
N ASN A 255 0.02 -4.47 12.34
CA ASN A 255 -1.38 -4.03 12.12
C ASN A 255 -2.23 -4.98 11.24
N PHE A 256 -1.90 -6.27 11.17
CA PHE A 256 -2.67 -7.33 10.48
C PHE A 256 -2.83 -7.25 8.94
N GLY A 257 -2.55 -6.10 8.29
CA GLY A 257 -2.82 -5.93 6.85
C GLY A 257 -2.09 -6.90 5.90
N ASP A 258 -0.88 -7.34 6.25
CA ASP A 258 -0.12 -8.31 5.46
C ASP A 258 -0.76 -9.70 5.49
N ILE A 259 -0.96 -10.27 6.69
CA ILE A 259 -1.60 -11.58 6.84
C ILE A 259 -3.06 -11.57 6.37
N TYR A 260 -3.77 -10.43 6.45
CA TYR A 260 -5.12 -10.30 5.92
C TYR A 260 -5.18 -10.34 4.39
N ALA A 261 -4.07 -10.03 3.71
CA ALA A 261 -3.97 -10.15 2.25
C ALA A 261 -3.71 -11.60 1.77
N GLY A 262 -3.23 -12.47 2.66
CA GLY A 262 -3.02 -13.90 2.40
C GLY A 262 -4.28 -14.72 2.60
#